data_AF-A0A8B8CTW3-F1
#
_entry.id   AF-A0A8B8CTW3-F1
#
_cell.length_a   1.000
_cell.length_b   1.000
_cell.length_c   1.000
_cell.angle_alpha   90.00
_cell.angle_beta   90.00
_cell.angle_gamma   90.00
#
_symmetry.space_group_name_H-M   'P 1'
#
loop_
_entity.id
_entity.type
_entity.pdbx_description
1 polymer ?
#
loop_
_entity_poly.entity_id
_entity_poly.type
_entity_poly.pdbx_seq_one_letter_code
_entity_poly.pdbx_strand_id
1 'polypeptide(L)'
;MMAMFLSVALLLALPATSLGTTEGLSAEESSQFYNSQEKGGTVTITETSDSYVFSSNGLPDHDMQQVNPNTATAQSHRYTFKKEVDFACTPGSLPKGTIALTKTGVAIYNPLTSANLNAVEGSDAEVFDRCNGHSDASGVYHYHQAPGSDNCGDTYTAVEDQFVGVALDGFPIYGPHASDKVDGPLTSDDLDICHGRMVDGKYRYHLTYDFPYVLGCFWGANARDNSQQVSYACDLQVGTDLQQYGYLCSNVNQQGVGAQVCSSYPGTVSVTTDGGNTQAPTQAPTEAPTQAPTEAPTQATTEAPKTRRPRPRHIKTNSAREAYLRRWIKELLEQTK
;
A
#
# COMPACT_ATOMS: atom_id res chain seq x y z
N MET A 1 78.91 2.15 -13.32
CA MET A 1 77.68 2.95 -13.31
C MET A 1 76.51 2.00 -13.16
N MET A 2 75.92 1.92 -11.97
CA MET A 2 74.81 1.02 -11.64
C MET A 2 73.51 1.82 -11.81
N ALA A 3 72.67 1.44 -12.76
CA ALA A 3 71.40 2.10 -13.01
C ALA A 3 70.35 1.57 -12.02
N MET A 4 69.89 2.43 -11.12
CA MET A 4 68.74 2.18 -10.23
C MET A 4 67.46 2.34 -11.06
N PHE A 5 66.72 1.26 -11.25
CA PHE A 5 65.35 1.32 -11.75
C PHE A 5 64.41 1.59 -10.57
N LEU A 6 63.80 2.77 -10.57
CA LEU A 6 62.76 3.16 -9.62
C LEU A 6 61.43 2.59 -10.12
N SER A 7 60.99 1.47 -9.55
CA SER A 7 59.67 0.90 -9.83
C SER A 7 58.60 1.75 -9.14
N VAL A 8 57.91 2.59 -9.90
CA VAL A 8 56.69 3.27 -9.46
C VAL A 8 55.56 2.24 -9.49
N ALA A 9 55.18 1.71 -8.34
CA ALA A 9 53.97 0.92 -8.18
C ALA A 9 52.77 1.88 -8.29
N LEU A 10 52.13 1.90 -9.45
CA LEU A 10 50.82 2.54 -9.64
C LEU A 10 49.79 1.71 -8.86
N LEU A 11 49.49 2.12 -7.63
CA LEU A 11 48.35 1.61 -6.88
C LEU A 11 47.08 2.04 -7.63
N LEU A 12 46.55 1.15 -8.46
CA LEU A 12 45.18 1.24 -8.95
C LEU A 12 44.28 1.10 -7.72
N ALA A 13 43.75 2.21 -7.21
CA ALA A 13 42.64 2.19 -6.29
C ALA A 13 41.46 1.57 -7.04
N LEU A 14 41.20 0.29 -6.79
CA LEU A 14 39.93 -0.32 -7.14
C LEU A 14 38.84 0.53 -6.46
N PRO A 15 37.80 0.99 -7.18
CA PRO A 15 36.68 1.63 -6.52
C PRO A 15 36.18 0.64 -5.47
N ALA A 16 36.04 1.11 -4.22
CA ALA A 16 35.35 0.33 -3.21
C ALA A 16 33.99 -0.02 -3.80
N THR A 17 33.80 -1.29 -4.17
CA THR A 17 32.48 -1.81 -4.52
C THR A 17 31.63 -1.56 -3.29
N SER A 18 30.69 -0.63 -3.41
CA SER A 18 29.63 -0.40 -2.43
C SER A 18 28.98 -1.75 -2.15
N LEU A 19 29.31 -2.34 -1.00
CA LEU A 19 28.78 -3.61 -0.55
C LEU A 19 27.46 -3.33 0.16
N GLY A 20 26.33 -3.33 -0.56
CA GLY A 20 25.00 -3.40 0.04
C GLY A 20 23.92 -2.43 -0.44
N THR A 21 24.23 -1.46 -1.31
CA THR A 21 23.22 -0.56 -1.88
C THR A 21 22.41 -1.28 -2.95
N THR A 22 21.10 -1.28 -2.81
CA THR A 22 20.16 -1.64 -3.90
C THR A 22 19.58 -0.36 -4.47
N GLU A 23 19.18 -0.42 -5.74
CA GLU A 23 18.41 0.65 -6.35
C GLU A 23 17.13 0.87 -5.53
N GLY A 24 16.94 2.11 -5.05
CA GLY A 24 15.68 2.57 -4.49
C GLY A 24 14.73 2.97 -5.61
N LEU A 25 14.04 4.11 -5.43
CA LEU A 25 13.23 4.68 -6.50
C LEU A 25 14.10 5.05 -7.72
N SER A 26 13.77 4.50 -8.88
CA SER A 26 14.46 4.75 -10.15
C SER A 26 13.99 6.04 -10.83
N ALA A 27 14.74 6.49 -11.84
CA ALA A 27 14.34 7.62 -12.67
C ALA A 27 13.01 7.38 -13.39
N GLU A 28 12.78 6.16 -13.89
CA GLU A 28 11.54 5.79 -14.58
C GLU A 28 10.34 5.86 -13.63
N GLU A 29 10.44 5.27 -12.44
CA GLU A 29 9.38 5.33 -11.43
C GLU A 29 9.14 6.77 -10.94
N SER A 30 10.21 7.54 -10.71
CA SER A 30 10.09 8.95 -10.31
C SER A 30 9.38 9.79 -11.37
N SER A 31 9.55 9.47 -12.66
CA SER A 31 8.91 10.19 -13.75
C SER A 31 7.40 9.95 -13.85
N GLN A 32 6.89 8.90 -13.18
CA GLN A 32 5.46 8.57 -13.15
C GLN A 32 4.69 9.35 -12.10
N PHE A 33 5.36 10.13 -11.24
CA PHE A 33 4.65 10.99 -10.30
C PHE A 33 4.02 12.18 -11.00
N TYR A 34 2.71 12.27 -10.86
CA TYR A 34 1.92 13.25 -11.56
C TYR A 34 0.60 13.49 -10.82
N ASN A 35 0.15 14.74 -10.84
CA ASN A 35 -1.20 15.12 -10.43
C ASN A 35 -1.65 16.24 -11.37
N SER A 36 -2.83 16.09 -11.97
CA SER A 36 -3.39 17.05 -12.93
C SER A 36 -3.69 18.42 -12.31
N GLN A 37 -3.83 18.47 -10.98
CA GLN A 37 -4.27 19.64 -10.21
C GLN A 37 -5.73 20.04 -10.45
N GLU A 38 -6.48 19.32 -11.29
CA GLU A 38 -7.91 19.60 -11.54
C GLU A 38 -8.77 19.42 -10.29
N LYS A 39 -8.31 18.56 -9.36
CA LYS A 39 -8.96 18.27 -8.07
C LYS A 39 -8.25 18.95 -6.89
N GLY A 40 -7.32 19.86 -7.17
CA GLY A 40 -6.57 20.61 -6.16
C GLY A 40 -5.35 19.87 -5.59
N GLY A 41 -5.09 18.63 -6.00
CA GLY A 41 -3.89 17.88 -5.65
C GLY A 41 -2.62 18.43 -6.30
N THR A 42 -1.48 18.26 -5.63
CA THR A 42 -0.17 18.60 -6.17
C THR A 42 0.87 17.57 -5.73
N VAL A 43 1.76 17.22 -6.66
CA VAL A 43 3.00 16.52 -6.37
C VAL A 43 4.08 17.06 -7.29
N THR A 44 5.22 17.43 -6.73
CA THR A 44 6.38 17.89 -7.50
C THR A 44 7.63 17.21 -7.01
N ILE A 45 8.55 16.96 -7.94
CA ILE A 45 9.84 16.33 -7.67
C ILE A 45 10.94 17.30 -8.08
N THR A 46 11.90 17.50 -7.18
CA THR A 46 13.19 18.08 -7.50
C THR A 46 14.25 17.00 -7.38
N GLU A 47 14.93 16.70 -8.48
CA GLU A 47 16.02 15.74 -8.51
C GLU A 47 17.34 16.39 -8.10
N THR A 48 18.11 15.66 -7.29
CA THR A 48 19.49 15.99 -6.94
C THR A 48 20.42 14.86 -7.40
N SER A 49 21.72 14.98 -7.16
CA SER A 49 22.67 13.92 -7.56
C SER A 49 22.36 12.57 -6.90
N ASP A 50 21.93 12.56 -5.64
CA ASP A 50 21.78 11.34 -4.83
C ASP A 50 20.34 11.05 -4.36
N SER A 51 19.42 12.01 -4.57
CA SER A 51 18.08 11.95 -3.99
C SER A 51 17.02 12.58 -4.89
N TYR A 52 15.77 12.19 -4.66
CA TYR A 52 14.57 12.88 -5.13
C TYR A 52 13.90 13.59 -3.95
N VAL A 53 13.56 14.86 -4.15
CA VAL A 53 12.91 15.68 -3.15
C VAL A 53 11.48 15.96 -3.59
N PHE A 54 10.53 15.42 -2.85
CA PHE A 54 9.10 15.49 -3.13
C PHE A 54 8.47 16.61 -2.32
N SER A 55 7.58 17.38 -2.97
CA SER A 55 6.65 18.29 -2.31
C SER A 55 5.24 17.90 -2.73
N SER A 56 4.35 17.69 -1.75
CA SER A 56 2.96 17.37 -2.03
C SER A 56 2.01 17.99 -1.01
N ASN A 57 0.80 18.29 -1.45
CA ASN A 57 -0.28 18.74 -0.57
C ASN A 57 -1.23 17.61 -0.13
N GLY A 58 -0.98 16.35 -0.52
CA GLY A 58 -1.74 15.20 -0.04
C GLY A 58 -3.15 15.03 -0.61
N LEU A 59 -3.62 15.93 -1.48
CA LEU A 59 -4.95 15.79 -2.10
C LEU A 59 -4.86 14.90 -3.35
N PRO A 60 -5.84 14.01 -3.56
CA PRO A 60 -5.84 13.09 -4.70
C PRO A 60 -6.14 13.77 -6.03
N ASP A 61 -5.82 13.06 -7.12
CA ASP A 61 -6.22 13.42 -8.49
C ASP A 61 -7.58 12.81 -8.87
N HIS A 62 -8.53 12.81 -7.92
CA HIS A 62 -9.90 12.38 -8.13
C HIS A 62 -10.84 13.05 -7.13
N ASP A 63 -12.15 12.93 -7.37
CA ASP A 63 -13.16 13.42 -6.43
C ASP A 63 -13.13 12.62 -5.13
N MET A 64 -13.11 13.32 -4.00
CA MET A 64 -13.19 12.75 -2.65
C MET A 64 -14.64 12.74 -2.17
N GLN A 65 -14.99 11.78 -1.31
CA GLN A 65 -16.28 11.78 -0.63
C GLN A 65 -16.07 11.89 0.88
N GLN A 66 -16.85 12.76 1.52
CA GLN A 66 -16.85 12.85 2.97
C GLN A 66 -17.63 11.67 3.54
N VAL A 67 -16.89 10.65 3.99
CA VAL A 67 -17.44 9.41 4.56
C VAL A 67 -17.33 9.36 6.09
N ASN A 68 -16.66 10.33 6.68
CA ASN A 68 -16.54 10.53 8.12
C ASN A 68 -16.68 12.04 8.45
N PRO A 69 -16.69 12.44 9.73
CA PRO A 69 -16.84 13.86 10.11
C PRO A 69 -15.71 14.80 9.64
N ASN A 70 -14.62 14.26 9.07
CA ASN A 70 -13.45 15.03 8.68
C ASN A 70 -13.53 15.44 7.20
N THR A 71 -12.82 16.51 6.85
CA THR A 71 -12.71 17.01 5.49
C THR A 71 -11.26 17.06 5.08
N ALA A 72 -10.95 16.53 3.89
CA ALA A 72 -9.61 16.64 3.31
C ALA A 72 -9.22 18.11 3.13
N THR A 73 -8.02 18.47 3.57
CA THR A 73 -7.44 19.80 3.39
C THR A 73 -6.05 19.69 2.79
N ALA A 74 -5.66 20.70 2.01
CA ALA A 74 -4.32 20.76 1.43
C ALA A 74 -3.27 20.87 2.55
N GLN A 75 -2.29 19.97 2.50
CA GLN A 75 -1.18 19.89 3.44
C GLN A 75 0.09 20.53 2.84
N SER A 76 1.19 20.51 3.59
CA SER A 76 2.52 20.91 3.12
C SER A 76 3.54 19.84 3.49
N HIS A 77 3.55 18.74 2.74
CA HIS A 77 4.45 17.62 2.97
C HIS A 77 5.71 17.73 2.12
N ARG A 78 6.83 17.32 2.71
CA ARG A 78 8.12 17.26 2.04
C ARG A 78 8.83 15.96 2.40
N TYR A 79 9.21 15.19 1.39
CA TYR A 79 9.91 13.92 1.54
C TYR A 79 11.21 13.93 0.72
N THR A 80 12.23 13.20 1.18
CA THR A 80 13.48 13.00 0.47
C THR A 80 13.74 11.51 0.35
N PHE A 81 13.78 10.99 -0.87
CA PHE A 81 14.09 9.58 -1.13
C PHE A 81 15.47 9.48 -1.76
N LYS A 82 16.34 8.65 -1.19
CA LYS A 82 17.64 8.34 -1.79
C LYS A 82 17.43 7.48 -3.04
N LYS A 83 18.25 7.72 -4.06
CA LYS A 83 18.30 6.89 -5.28
C LYS A 83 18.84 5.50 -5.00
N GLU A 84 19.76 5.42 -4.03
CA GLU A 84 20.30 4.18 -3.50
C GLU A 84 19.79 3.97 -2.08
N VAL A 85 19.24 2.80 -1.80
CA VAL A 85 18.72 2.46 -0.49
C VAL A 85 19.53 1.31 0.08
N ASP A 86 20.02 1.51 1.29
CA ASP A 86 20.66 0.46 2.07
C ASP A 86 19.60 -0.38 2.77
N PHE A 87 19.76 -1.70 2.73
CA PHE A 87 18.94 -2.59 3.57
C PHE A 87 19.30 -2.44 5.04
N ALA A 88 18.27 -2.46 5.88
CA ALA A 88 18.41 -2.62 7.31
C ALA A 88 18.62 -4.10 7.66
N CYS A 89 19.46 -4.37 8.66
CA CYS A 89 19.65 -5.71 9.21
C CYS A 89 18.45 -6.21 10.02
N THR A 90 17.61 -5.30 10.47
CA THR A 90 16.37 -5.60 11.16
C THR A 90 15.32 -4.67 10.56
N PRO A 91 14.19 -5.21 10.05
CA PRO A 91 13.18 -4.35 9.47
C PRO A 91 12.63 -3.36 10.50
N GLY A 92 12.45 -2.12 10.06
CA GLY A 92 11.93 -1.03 10.86
C GLY A 92 10.42 -1.10 11.02
N SER A 93 9.93 -0.62 12.17
CA SER A 93 8.49 -0.49 12.43
C SER A 93 7.82 0.58 11.59
N LEU A 94 6.52 0.40 11.35
CA LEU A 94 5.69 1.39 10.69
C LEU A 94 5.07 2.38 11.70
N PRO A 95 5.08 3.70 11.41
CA PRO A 95 4.28 4.65 12.18
C PRO A 95 2.77 4.45 11.92
N LYS A 96 1.91 5.09 12.73
CA LYS A 96 0.44 5.08 12.52
C LYS A 96 -0.05 6.01 11.41
N GLY A 97 0.74 7.02 11.09
CA GLY A 97 0.43 7.94 9.99
C GLY A 97 1.04 7.44 8.68
N THR A 98 1.50 8.40 7.86
CA THR A 98 2.08 8.13 6.55
C THR A 98 3.24 7.13 6.63
N ILE A 99 3.13 6.06 5.83
CA ILE A 99 4.17 5.06 5.60
C ILE A 99 4.66 5.05 4.15
N ALA A 100 3.91 5.66 3.25
CA ALA A 100 4.26 5.78 1.85
C ALA A 100 3.52 6.95 1.17
N LEU A 101 3.97 7.30 -0.03
CA LEU A 101 3.35 8.30 -0.89
C LEU A 101 2.95 7.64 -2.20
N THR A 102 1.71 7.82 -2.65
CA THR A 102 1.28 7.41 -3.98
C THR A 102 1.96 8.26 -5.06
N LYS A 103 1.97 7.79 -6.30
CA LYS A 103 2.46 8.56 -7.45
C LYS A 103 1.68 9.85 -7.71
N THR A 104 0.48 9.98 -7.14
CA THR A 104 -0.33 11.20 -7.20
C THR A 104 -0.11 12.15 -6.01
N GLY A 105 0.75 11.78 -5.05
CA GLY A 105 1.11 12.59 -3.88
C GLY A 105 0.24 12.34 -2.65
N VAL A 106 -0.59 11.30 -2.63
CA VAL A 106 -1.48 11.00 -1.49
C VAL A 106 -0.76 10.11 -0.49
N ALA A 107 -1.01 10.32 0.80
CA ALA A 107 -0.44 9.48 1.83
C ALA A 107 -1.06 8.06 1.79
N ILE A 108 -0.25 7.06 2.09
CA ILE A 108 -0.70 5.72 2.45
C ILE A 108 -0.33 5.53 3.92
N TYR A 109 -1.30 5.11 4.74
CA TYR A 109 -1.12 4.79 6.15
C TYR A 109 -0.93 3.28 6.33
N ASN A 110 -0.51 2.88 7.53
CA ASN A 110 -0.39 1.48 7.89
C ASN A 110 -1.79 0.82 7.98
N PRO A 111 -1.92 -0.52 8.07
CA PRO A 111 -3.23 -1.19 7.97
C PRO A 111 -4.12 -1.04 9.22
N LEU A 112 -3.72 -0.24 10.20
CA LEU A 112 -4.37 -0.15 11.50
C LEU A 112 -5.08 1.18 11.73
N THR A 113 -6.19 1.10 12.45
CA THR A 113 -6.88 2.26 13.02
C THR A 113 -6.07 2.86 14.18
N SER A 114 -6.48 4.04 14.63
CA SER A 114 -5.93 4.65 15.85
C SER A 114 -6.03 3.75 17.10
N ALA A 115 -6.98 2.82 17.13
CA ALA A 115 -7.19 1.83 18.20
C ALA A 115 -6.38 0.53 18.04
N ASN A 116 -5.49 0.44 17.05
CA ASN A 116 -4.72 -0.77 16.70
C ASN A 116 -5.59 -1.94 16.19
N LEU A 117 -6.70 -1.64 15.53
CA LEU A 117 -7.58 -2.64 14.90
C LEU A 117 -7.37 -2.62 13.38
N ASN A 118 -7.75 -3.68 12.67
CA ASN A 118 -7.71 -3.71 11.21
C ASN A 118 -8.60 -2.57 10.65
N ALA A 119 -8.01 -1.67 9.89
CA ALA A 119 -8.71 -0.51 9.34
C ALA A 119 -9.62 -0.88 8.15
N VAL A 120 -9.35 -1.98 7.45
CA VAL A 120 -10.00 -2.31 6.18
C VAL A 120 -11.15 -3.30 6.38
N GLU A 121 -11.00 -4.26 7.28
CA GLU A 121 -11.96 -5.36 7.48
C GLU A 121 -12.29 -5.58 8.96
N GLY A 122 -13.46 -6.18 9.21
CA GLY A 122 -13.93 -6.51 10.55
C GLY A 122 -15.02 -5.56 11.07
N SER A 123 -15.45 -5.77 12.32
CA SER A 123 -16.49 -4.97 12.98
C SER A 123 -16.10 -3.51 13.21
N ASP A 124 -14.79 -3.25 13.26
CA ASP A 124 -14.20 -1.97 13.61
C ASP A 124 -13.46 -1.33 12.42
N ALA A 125 -13.72 -1.85 11.21
CA ALA A 125 -13.21 -1.29 9.97
C ALA A 125 -13.63 0.18 9.83
N GLU A 126 -12.73 0.98 9.29
CA GLU A 126 -13.00 2.37 8.98
C GLU A 126 -13.87 2.47 7.73
N VAL A 127 -14.50 3.63 7.57
CA VAL A 127 -15.33 3.91 6.39
C VAL A 127 -14.46 4.65 5.37
N PHE A 128 -14.44 4.12 4.15
CA PHE A 128 -13.72 4.68 3.01
C PHE A 128 -14.69 5.21 1.96
N ASP A 129 -14.24 6.18 1.17
CA ASP A 129 -14.94 6.61 -0.03
C ASP A 129 -14.84 5.58 -1.15
N ARG A 130 -15.51 5.85 -2.28
CA ARG A 130 -15.49 4.97 -3.45
C ARG A 130 -14.09 4.69 -4.02
N CYS A 131 -13.10 5.48 -3.64
CA CYS A 131 -11.72 5.36 -4.08
C CYS A 131 -10.82 4.73 -2.99
N ASN A 132 -11.43 4.12 -1.97
CA ASN A 132 -10.77 3.45 -0.86
C ASN A 132 -9.97 4.38 0.08
N GLY A 133 -10.18 5.69 0.01
CA GLY A 133 -9.52 6.65 0.90
C GLY A 133 -10.49 7.37 1.82
N HIS A 134 -9.94 8.09 2.79
CA HIS A 134 -10.70 8.97 3.67
C HIS A 134 -9.78 10.02 4.31
N SER A 135 -10.32 10.86 5.21
CA SER A 135 -9.52 11.88 5.90
C SER A 135 -9.49 11.69 7.41
N ASP A 136 -8.34 11.93 8.03
CA ASP A 136 -8.22 12.03 9.49
C ASP A 136 -8.66 13.40 10.01
N ALA A 137 -8.67 13.57 11.33
CA ALA A 137 -9.06 14.81 11.99
C ALA A 137 -8.15 16.03 11.69
N SER A 138 -6.96 15.79 11.13
CA SER A 138 -6.04 16.85 10.67
C SER A 138 -6.28 17.21 9.19
N GLY A 139 -7.20 16.52 8.53
CA GLY A 139 -7.55 16.72 7.13
C GLY A 139 -6.60 16.02 6.14
N VAL A 140 -5.75 15.10 6.61
CA VAL A 140 -4.89 14.32 5.71
C VAL A 140 -5.75 13.27 5.02
N TYR A 141 -5.90 13.37 3.70
CA TYR A 141 -6.52 12.32 2.90
C TYR A 141 -5.50 11.18 2.68
N HIS A 142 -5.91 9.94 2.92
CA HIS A 142 -5.01 8.80 2.87
C HIS A 142 -5.74 7.48 2.55
N TYR A 143 -4.94 6.47 2.22
CA TYR A 143 -5.38 5.09 1.99
C TYR A 143 -4.79 4.14 3.04
N HIS A 144 -5.56 3.12 3.43
CA HIS A 144 -5.09 1.98 4.25
C HIS A 144 -4.92 0.69 3.42
N GLN A 145 -5.31 0.75 2.15
CA GLN A 145 -5.33 -0.36 1.18
C GLN A 145 -5.06 0.20 -0.23
N ALA A 146 -5.12 -0.65 -1.25
CA ALA A 146 -5.00 -0.20 -2.63
C ALA A 146 -6.02 0.92 -2.94
N PRO A 147 -5.59 2.05 -3.53
CA PRO A 147 -6.51 3.05 -4.06
C PRO A 147 -7.51 2.39 -5.02
N GLY A 148 -8.74 2.90 -5.07
CA GLY A 148 -9.77 2.35 -5.96
C GLY A 148 -9.32 2.44 -7.43
N SER A 149 -9.56 1.38 -8.21
CA SER A 149 -9.20 1.34 -9.64
C SER A 149 -10.25 1.99 -10.56
N ASP A 150 -11.47 2.16 -10.07
CA ASP A 150 -12.63 2.42 -10.91
C ASP A 150 -13.05 3.90 -10.82
N ASN A 151 -12.60 4.69 -11.81
CA ASN A 151 -12.91 6.12 -11.92
C ASN A 151 -12.41 6.94 -10.72
N CYS A 152 -11.17 6.67 -10.29
CA CYS A 152 -10.47 7.27 -9.15
C CYS A 152 -9.09 7.83 -9.54
N GLY A 153 -8.98 8.32 -10.78
CA GLY A 153 -7.73 8.81 -11.35
C GLY A 153 -6.74 7.69 -11.66
N ASP A 154 -5.49 8.07 -11.95
CA ASP A 154 -4.46 7.15 -12.42
C ASP A 154 -3.58 6.58 -11.31
N THR A 155 -3.93 6.81 -10.04
CA THR A 155 -3.15 6.36 -8.88
C THR A 155 -2.93 4.85 -8.91
N TYR A 156 -3.98 4.09 -9.19
CA TYR A 156 -3.95 2.64 -9.39
C TYR A 156 -5.10 2.24 -10.32
N THR A 157 -4.86 1.34 -11.26
CA THR A 157 -5.82 0.89 -12.29
C THR A 157 -5.81 -0.63 -12.48
N ALA A 158 -5.17 -1.35 -11.56
CA ALA A 158 -5.07 -2.81 -11.54
C ALA A 158 -4.45 -3.43 -12.80
N VAL A 159 -3.53 -2.72 -13.45
CA VAL A 159 -2.71 -3.30 -14.53
C VAL A 159 -1.51 -4.04 -13.94
N GLU A 160 -0.95 -4.97 -14.73
CA GLU A 160 0.23 -5.75 -14.34
C GLU A 160 1.44 -4.83 -14.10
N ASP A 161 2.23 -5.16 -13.07
CA ASP A 161 3.44 -4.45 -12.66
C ASP A 161 3.24 -2.94 -12.57
N GLN A 162 2.05 -2.51 -12.15
CA GLN A 162 1.75 -1.10 -12.00
C GLN A 162 2.53 -0.49 -10.84
N PHE A 163 3.37 0.50 -11.14
CA PHE A 163 3.93 1.38 -10.13
C PHE A 163 2.83 2.23 -9.49
N VAL A 164 2.77 2.22 -8.16
CA VAL A 164 1.75 2.91 -7.36
C VAL A 164 2.33 4.04 -6.52
N GLY A 165 3.58 3.91 -6.04
CA GLY A 165 4.16 4.91 -5.15
C GLY A 165 5.49 4.49 -4.55
N VAL A 166 5.90 5.16 -3.48
CA VAL A 166 7.18 4.95 -2.80
C VAL A 166 6.97 4.91 -1.29
N ALA A 167 7.54 3.90 -0.63
CA ALA A 167 7.55 3.78 0.82
C ALA A 167 8.49 4.82 1.45
N LEU A 168 8.26 5.19 2.72
CA LEU A 168 9.08 6.21 3.39
C LEU A 168 10.57 5.85 3.51
N ASP A 169 10.91 4.56 3.37
CA ASP A 169 12.28 4.05 3.34
C ASP A 169 12.97 4.13 1.96
N GLY A 170 12.23 4.51 0.91
CA GLY A 170 12.75 4.77 -0.43
C GLY A 170 12.52 3.66 -1.45
N PHE A 171 11.96 2.52 -1.06
CA PHE A 171 11.63 1.45 -2.01
C PHE A 171 10.30 1.71 -2.73
N PRO A 172 10.19 1.32 -4.00
CA PRO A 172 8.97 1.48 -4.77
C PRO A 172 7.88 0.49 -4.32
N ILE A 173 6.64 0.88 -4.53
CA ILE A 173 5.43 0.10 -4.24
C ILE A 173 4.71 -0.17 -5.55
N TYR A 174 4.41 -1.45 -5.78
CA TYR A 174 3.70 -1.94 -6.95
C TYR A 174 2.33 -2.51 -6.60
N GLY A 175 1.46 -2.61 -7.60
CA GLY A 175 0.19 -3.29 -7.46
C GLY A 175 0.32 -4.80 -7.16
N PRO A 176 -0.79 -5.46 -6.80
CA PRO A 176 -0.84 -6.90 -6.53
C PRO A 176 -0.73 -7.76 -7.80
N HIS A 177 -1.03 -7.20 -8.98
CA HIS A 177 -0.96 -7.95 -10.25
C HIS A 177 0.48 -7.88 -10.78
N ALA A 178 1.18 -9.00 -10.74
CA ALA A 178 2.53 -9.11 -11.27
C ALA A 178 2.57 -10.03 -12.49
N SER A 179 3.33 -9.66 -13.52
CA SER A 179 3.40 -10.42 -14.77
C SER A 179 3.98 -11.83 -14.61
N ASP A 180 4.73 -12.08 -13.54
CA ASP A 180 5.32 -13.38 -13.19
C ASP A 180 4.39 -14.26 -12.31
N LYS A 181 3.22 -13.75 -11.91
CA LYS A 181 2.22 -14.49 -11.12
C LYS A 181 1.11 -15.00 -12.04
N VAL A 182 1.04 -16.32 -12.23
CA VAL A 182 0.10 -16.98 -13.17
C VAL A 182 -1.31 -17.13 -12.59
N ASP A 183 -1.42 -17.28 -11.27
CA ASP A 183 -2.67 -17.68 -10.59
C ASP A 183 -3.30 -16.51 -9.80
N GLY A 184 -3.51 -15.38 -10.46
CA GLY A 184 -4.18 -14.21 -9.88
C GLY A 184 -3.23 -13.21 -9.21
N PRO A 185 -3.73 -12.32 -8.32
CA PRO A 185 -2.88 -11.36 -7.64
C PRO A 185 -1.91 -12.03 -6.65
N LEU A 186 -0.83 -11.32 -6.33
CA LEU A 186 0.04 -11.63 -5.20
C LEU A 186 -0.75 -11.60 -3.89
N THR A 187 -0.36 -12.50 -2.98
CA THR A 187 -0.86 -12.60 -1.61
C THR A 187 0.30 -12.51 -0.63
N SER A 188 0.02 -12.44 0.67
CA SER A 188 1.07 -12.46 1.71
C SER A 188 2.01 -13.65 1.59
N ASP A 189 1.50 -14.81 1.16
CA ASP A 189 2.28 -16.04 0.99
C ASP A 189 3.34 -15.95 -0.12
N ASP A 190 3.19 -15.00 -1.05
CA ASP A 190 4.12 -14.75 -2.15
C ASP A 190 5.22 -13.75 -1.80
N LEU A 191 5.08 -13.07 -0.66
CA LEU A 191 5.88 -11.92 -0.28
C LEU A 191 6.71 -12.23 0.97
N ASP A 192 7.70 -11.37 1.22
CA ASP A 192 8.44 -11.41 2.46
C ASP A 192 7.64 -10.85 3.63
N ILE A 193 8.26 -10.88 4.82
CA ILE A 193 7.65 -10.37 6.05
C ILE A 193 7.25 -8.89 5.97
N CYS A 194 7.91 -8.08 5.16
CA CYS A 194 7.53 -6.67 5.00
C CYS A 194 6.60 -6.43 3.83
N HIS A 195 6.07 -7.47 3.19
CA HIS A 195 5.20 -7.39 2.00
C HIS A 195 5.92 -6.85 0.76
N GLY A 196 7.17 -7.22 0.57
CA GLY A 196 7.86 -7.03 -0.71
C GLY A 196 8.62 -8.25 -1.17
N ARG A 197 9.34 -8.10 -2.28
CA ARG A 197 10.15 -9.15 -2.89
C ARG A 197 11.21 -8.57 -3.82
N MET A 198 12.19 -9.39 -4.16
CA MET A 198 13.16 -9.08 -5.21
C MET A 198 12.58 -9.40 -6.58
N VAL A 199 12.66 -8.47 -7.53
CA VAL A 199 12.36 -8.66 -8.95
C VAL A 199 13.48 -8.08 -9.77
N ASP A 200 14.09 -8.90 -10.63
CA ASP A 200 15.25 -8.52 -11.46
C ASP A 200 16.39 -7.85 -10.68
N GLY A 201 16.63 -8.30 -9.45
CA GLY A 201 17.68 -7.78 -8.59
C GLY A 201 17.34 -6.47 -7.87
N LYS A 202 16.10 -5.96 -7.99
CA LYS A 202 15.61 -4.77 -7.27
C LYS A 202 14.54 -5.18 -6.27
N TYR A 203 14.58 -4.58 -5.08
CA TYR A 203 13.55 -4.80 -4.08
C TYR A 203 12.38 -3.84 -4.28
N ARG A 204 11.17 -4.37 -4.18
CA ARG A 204 9.94 -3.59 -4.26
C ARG A 204 8.88 -4.15 -3.32
N TYR A 205 8.09 -3.27 -2.72
CA TYR A 205 6.89 -3.66 -1.98
C TYR A 205 5.73 -3.91 -2.95
N HIS A 206 4.76 -4.70 -2.50
CA HIS A 206 3.55 -4.97 -3.24
C HIS A 206 2.31 -4.76 -2.38
N LEU A 207 1.37 -3.99 -2.93
CA LEU A 207 0.00 -4.00 -2.44
C LEU A 207 -0.57 -5.42 -2.55
N THR A 208 -1.49 -5.74 -1.64
CA THR A 208 -2.15 -7.04 -1.55
C THR A 208 -3.63 -6.85 -1.16
N TYR A 209 -4.44 -7.88 -1.39
CA TYR A 209 -5.86 -7.85 -0.98
C TYR A 209 -6.06 -8.46 0.42
N ASP A 210 -5.10 -9.22 0.91
CA ASP A 210 -5.02 -9.71 2.28
C ASP A 210 -4.15 -8.79 3.15
N PHE A 211 -4.34 -8.88 4.47
CA PHE A 211 -3.63 -8.06 5.45
C PHE A 211 -2.10 -8.29 5.33
N PRO A 212 -1.27 -7.23 5.36
CA PRO A 212 -1.51 -5.84 5.73
C PRO A 212 -1.83 -4.90 4.56
N TYR A 213 -2.24 -5.42 3.39
CA TYR A 213 -2.71 -4.67 2.21
C TYR A 213 -1.66 -3.80 1.48
N VAL A 214 -0.64 -3.30 2.18
CA VAL A 214 0.39 -2.38 1.65
C VAL A 214 1.80 -2.84 1.98
N LEU A 215 2.30 -2.56 3.20
CA LEU A 215 3.56 -3.11 3.71
C LEU A 215 3.46 -3.36 5.22
N GLY A 216 4.25 -4.31 5.72
CA GLY A 216 4.27 -4.69 7.16
C GLY A 216 5.39 -4.03 7.97
N CYS A 217 6.52 -3.72 7.32
CA CYS A 217 7.71 -3.13 7.91
C CYS A 217 8.60 -2.46 6.86
N PHE A 218 9.57 -1.66 7.29
CA PHE A 218 10.57 -1.04 6.40
C PHE A 218 11.84 -1.86 6.33
N TRP A 219 12.21 -2.31 5.14
CA TRP A 219 13.52 -2.89 4.87
C TRP A 219 14.60 -1.85 4.62
N GLY A 220 14.26 -0.62 4.23
CA GLY A 220 15.26 0.42 4.01
C GLY A 220 15.75 1.05 5.33
N ALA A 221 17.06 1.19 5.49
CA ALA A 221 17.69 1.83 6.64
C ALA A 221 17.36 3.33 6.76
N ASN A 222 16.96 3.96 5.64
CA ASN A 222 16.71 5.39 5.53
C ASN A 222 15.28 5.82 5.93
N ALA A 223 14.41 4.90 6.37
CA ALA A 223 13.03 5.24 6.73
C ALA A 223 12.92 6.37 7.77
N ARG A 224 13.95 6.55 8.62
CA ARG A 224 14.03 7.63 9.60
C ARG A 224 13.89 9.01 8.99
N ASP A 225 14.51 9.25 7.83
CA ASP A 225 14.64 10.60 7.27
C ASP A 225 13.29 11.23 6.96
N ASN A 226 12.36 10.41 6.48
CA ASN A 226 10.99 10.83 6.17
C ASN A 226 9.99 10.58 7.31
N SER A 227 10.29 9.65 8.21
CA SER A 227 9.37 9.29 9.30
C SER A 227 9.53 10.10 10.57
N GLN A 228 10.55 10.98 10.70
CA GLN A 228 10.68 11.87 11.86
C GLN A 228 9.46 12.80 12.06
N GLN A 229 8.66 13.01 11.02
CA GLN A 229 7.44 13.83 11.07
C GLN A 229 6.21 13.06 11.58
N VAL A 230 6.35 11.76 11.87
CA VAL A 230 5.20 10.87 12.13
C VAL A 230 5.30 10.26 13.53
N SER A 231 4.17 10.16 14.22
CA SER A 231 4.10 9.55 15.55
C SER A 231 4.17 8.02 15.46
N TYR A 232 5.08 7.44 16.24
CA TYR A 232 5.16 6.01 16.49
C TYR A 232 4.36 5.70 17.76
N ALA A 233 3.25 4.99 17.60
CA ALA A 233 2.46 4.52 18.74
C ALA A 233 2.01 3.09 18.46
N CYS A 234 2.90 2.15 18.77
CA CYS A 234 2.58 0.74 18.87
C CYS A 234 2.50 0.38 20.35
N ASP A 235 1.32 0.03 20.84
CA ASP A 235 1.21 -0.59 22.17
C ASP A 235 1.74 -2.03 22.08
N LEU A 236 2.50 -2.50 23.07
CA LEU A 236 2.97 -3.90 23.13
C LEU A 236 1.82 -4.92 23.24
N GLN A 237 0.59 -4.43 23.36
CA GLN A 237 -0.64 -5.23 23.38
C GLN A 237 -1.25 -5.47 21.99
N VAL A 238 -0.69 -4.93 20.89
CA VAL A 238 -1.05 -5.43 19.56
C VAL A 238 -0.64 -6.90 19.55
N GLY A 239 -1.63 -7.80 19.58
CA GLY A 239 -1.43 -9.22 19.83
C GLY A 239 -0.29 -9.79 18.97
N THR A 240 0.42 -10.77 19.53
CA THR A 240 1.43 -11.58 18.83
C THR A 240 0.98 -12.07 17.46
N ASP A 241 -0.33 -12.13 17.24
CA ASP A 241 -1.01 -12.56 16.01
C ASP A 241 -0.84 -11.61 14.81
N LEU A 242 -0.43 -10.35 14.99
CA LEU A 242 -0.13 -9.46 13.83
C LEU A 242 1.33 -9.55 13.36
N GLN A 243 2.23 -10.04 14.21
CA GLN A 243 3.63 -10.26 13.82
C GLN A 243 3.76 -11.36 12.77
N GLN A 244 2.82 -12.31 12.71
CA GLN A 244 2.79 -13.37 11.69
C GLN A 244 2.55 -12.81 10.27
N TYR A 245 1.88 -11.66 10.17
CA TYR A 245 1.71 -10.90 8.92
C TYR A 245 2.83 -9.86 8.73
N GLY A 246 3.90 -9.99 9.53
CA GLY A 246 5.08 -9.16 9.47
C GLY A 246 4.88 -7.69 9.82
N TYR A 247 3.75 -7.37 10.45
CA TYR A 247 3.55 -6.08 11.07
C TYR A 247 4.42 -5.99 12.34
N LEU A 248 5.59 -5.37 12.18
CA LEU A 248 6.55 -5.24 13.28
C LEU A 248 6.28 -3.98 14.09
N CYS A 249 5.56 -4.14 15.20
CA CYS A 249 5.37 -3.11 16.23
C CYS A 249 6.30 -3.34 17.43
N SER A 250 7.62 -3.47 17.23
CA SER A 250 8.54 -3.61 18.37
C SER A 250 9.06 -2.25 18.81
N ASN A 251 8.64 -1.85 20.02
CA ASN A 251 9.29 -0.81 20.81
C ASN A 251 10.78 -1.13 20.98
N VAL A 252 11.63 -0.36 20.31
CA VAL A 252 12.92 -0.01 20.87
C VAL A 252 13.07 1.46 20.56
N ASN A 253 13.26 2.26 21.62
CA ASN A 253 13.65 3.67 21.69
C ASN A 253 13.86 4.33 20.33
N GLN A 254 13.38 5.57 20.12
CA GLN A 254 13.48 6.38 18.89
C GLN A 254 14.80 6.33 18.06
N GLN A 255 15.84 5.62 18.50
CA GLN A 255 17.04 5.10 17.84
C GLN A 255 16.89 3.77 17.02
N GLY A 256 15.75 3.04 17.04
CA GLY A 256 15.60 1.70 16.43
C GLY A 256 15.05 1.45 15.00
N VAL A 257 14.53 2.41 14.21
CA VAL A 257 14.27 2.16 12.76
C VAL A 257 15.59 1.84 12.04
N GLY A 258 15.77 0.60 11.58
CA GLY A 258 16.75 0.17 10.57
C GLY A 258 18.21 0.66 10.70
N ALA A 259 18.69 1.06 11.88
CA ALA A 259 19.92 1.83 12.00
C ALA A 259 21.19 1.05 11.61
N GLN A 260 21.15 -0.28 11.64
CA GLN A 260 22.26 -1.12 11.18
C GLN A 260 22.05 -1.47 9.71
N VAL A 261 22.92 -0.95 8.85
CA VAL A 261 22.98 -1.29 7.43
C VAL A 261 23.52 -2.70 7.26
N CYS A 262 22.86 -3.49 6.42
CA CYS A 262 23.26 -4.83 6.04
C CYS A 262 23.79 -4.86 4.61
N SER A 263 24.82 -5.69 4.37
CA SER A 263 25.51 -5.77 3.08
C SER A 263 24.69 -6.44 1.96
N SER A 264 23.51 -6.95 2.27
CA SER A 264 22.59 -7.59 1.33
C SER A 264 21.19 -7.69 1.94
N TYR A 265 20.17 -7.84 1.09
CA TYR A 265 18.81 -8.17 1.50
C TYR A 265 18.82 -9.39 2.45
N PRO A 266 18.37 -9.26 3.71
CA PRO A 266 18.50 -10.33 4.69
C PRO A 266 17.59 -11.54 4.45
N GLY A 267 16.66 -11.43 3.50
CA GLY A 267 15.66 -12.48 3.23
C GLY A 267 14.62 -12.60 4.35
N THR A 268 13.87 -13.70 4.32
CA THR A 268 12.86 -14.01 5.34
C THR A 268 13.50 -14.18 6.72
N VAL A 269 13.32 -13.17 7.58
CA VAL A 269 13.57 -13.34 9.01
C VAL A 269 12.52 -14.31 9.53
N SER A 270 12.96 -15.50 9.96
CA SER A 270 12.07 -16.48 10.56
C SER A 270 11.60 -15.97 11.92
N VAL A 271 10.37 -15.45 12.00
CA VAL A 271 9.69 -15.28 13.28
C VAL A 271 9.39 -16.68 13.80
N THR A 272 9.92 -17.02 14.96
CA THR A 272 9.58 -18.27 15.65
C THR A 272 8.16 -18.09 16.22
N THR A 273 7.14 -18.41 15.43
CA THR A 273 5.77 -18.52 15.93
C THR A 273 5.61 -19.91 16.54
N ASP A 274 5.36 -19.97 17.86
CA ASP A 274 4.80 -21.17 18.46
C ASP A 274 3.44 -21.41 17.78
N GLY A 275 3.29 -22.58 17.17
CA GLY A 275 2.24 -22.86 16.20
C GLY A 275 0.83 -22.57 16.69
N GLY A 276 0.17 -21.62 16.02
CA GLY A 276 -1.26 -21.37 16.16
C GLY A 276 -1.80 -20.77 14.86
N ASN A 277 -2.37 -21.61 13.99
CA ASN A 277 -3.20 -21.14 12.87
C ASN A 277 -4.37 -20.33 13.44
N THR A 278 -4.32 -19.01 13.30
CA THR A 278 -5.48 -18.15 13.61
C THR A 278 -5.65 -17.17 12.47
N GLN A 279 -6.85 -17.17 11.88
CA GLN A 279 -7.29 -16.19 10.90
C GLN A 279 -7.11 -14.77 11.44
N ALA A 280 -6.97 -13.78 10.54
CA ALA A 280 -6.98 -12.36 10.89
C ALA A 280 -8.08 -12.07 11.93
N PRO A 281 -7.85 -11.16 12.91
CA PRO A 281 -8.69 -11.04 14.10
C PRO A 281 -10.14 -10.78 13.72
N THR A 282 -10.95 -11.83 13.68
CA THR A 282 -12.39 -11.75 13.56
C THR A 282 -12.93 -12.19 14.90
N GLN A 283 -13.33 -11.23 15.74
CA GLN A 283 -14.09 -11.59 16.93
C GLN A 283 -15.40 -12.25 16.48
N ALA A 284 -15.71 -13.41 17.07
CA ALA A 284 -16.95 -14.13 16.83
C ALA A 284 -18.17 -13.22 17.08
N PRO A 285 -19.28 -13.36 16.33
CA PRO A 285 -20.45 -12.51 16.51
C PRO A 285 -21.00 -12.69 17.93
N THR A 286 -20.97 -11.64 18.75
CA THR A 286 -21.81 -11.60 19.94
C THR A 286 -23.24 -11.39 19.46
N GLU A 287 -24.10 -12.40 19.64
CA GLU A 287 -25.53 -12.29 19.34
C GLU A 287 -26.14 -11.14 20.16
N ALA A 288 -26.53 -10.07 19.48
CA ALA A 288 -27.35 -9.02 20.08
C ALA A 288 -28.78 -9.55 20.31
N PRO A 289 -29.41 -9.26 21.47
CA PRO A 289 -30.72 -9.78 21.79
C PRO A 289 -31.77 -9.23 20.82
N THR A 290 -32.49 -10.13 20.17
CA THR A 290 -33.64 -9.83 19.31
C THR A 290 -34.72 -9.12 20.12
N GLN A 291 -34.96 -7.83 19.86
CA GLN A 291 -36.22 -7.18 20.24
C GLN A 291 -37.22 -7.30 19.09
N ALA A 292 -38.44 -7.74 19.42
CA ALA A 292 -39.55 -7.90 18.49
C ALA A 292 -39.97 -6.54 17.88
N PRO A 293 -40.45 -6.51 16.62
CA PRO A 293 -40.86 -5.26 15.97
C PRO A 293 -42.18 -4.75 16.55
N THR A 294 -42.17 -3.50 17.01
CA THR A 294 -43.35 -2.73 17.41
C THR A 294 -44.23 -2.42 16.19
N GLU A 295 -45.53 -2.71 16.31
CA GLU A 295 -46.57 -2.48 15.31
C GLU A 295 -46.76 -0.97 15.02
N ALA A 296 -46.90 -0.61 13.74
CA ALA A 296 -47.32 0.73 13.30
C ALA A 296 -48.86 0.79 13.16
N PRO A 297 -49.51 1.93 13.48
CA PRO A 297 -50.96 2.02 13.46
C PRO A 297 -51.54 2.16 12.04
N THR A 298 -52.67 1.49 11.86
CA THR A 298 -53.49 1.47 10.63
C THR A 298 -54.37 2.72 10.52
N GLN A 299 -54.41 3.35 9.35
CA GLN A 299 -55.61 4.03 8.84
C GLN A 299 -55.76 3.82 7.33
N ALA A 300 -56.98 3.48 6.94
CA ALA A 300 -57.40 3.13 5.58
C ALA A 300 -58.15 4.28 4.91
N THR A 301 -58.03 4.41 3.58
CA THR A 301 -59.17 4.74 2.68
C THR A 301 -58.85 4.43 1.20
N THR A 302 -59.67 3.53 0.63
CA THR A 302 -60.36 3.56 -0.69
C THR A 302 -59.61 3.38 -2.03
N GLU A 303 -59.94 2.26 -2.73
CA GLU A 303 -59.61 1.87 -4.14
C GLU A 303 -60.40 2.72 -5.19
N ALA A 304 -60.20 2.75 -6.53
CA ALA A 304 -59.58 1.92 -7.60
C ALA A 304 -59.46 2.80 -8.91
N PRO A 305 -59.09 2.33 -10.14
CA PRO A 305 -58.58 1.02 -10.57
C PRO A 305 -57.35 1.02 -11.53
N LYS A 306 -56.49 0.02 -11.29
CA LYS A 306 -55.77 -0.90 -12.21
C LYS A 306 -55.53 -0.50 -13.69
N THR A 307 -54.26 -0.26 -14.03
CA THR A 307 -53.60 -0.91 -15.20
C THR A 307 -52.24 -1.46 -14.78
N ARG A 308 -51.99 -2.72 -15.17
CA ARG A 308 -50.96 -3.61 -14.61
C ARG A 308 -49.75 -3.65 -15.55
N ARG A 309 -48.62 -3.06 -15.15
CA ARG A 309 -47.30 -3.32 -15.77
C ARG A 309 -46.55 -4.35 -14.89
N PRO A 310 -45.97 -5.42 -15.48
CA PRO A 310 -45.30 -6.45 -14.68
C PRO A 310 -43.97 -5.92 -14.12
N ARG A 311 -43.71 -6.17 -12.83
CA ARG A 311 -42.40 -6.00 -12.19
C ARG A 311 -41.42 -7.06 -12.72
N PRO A 312 -40.13 -6.74 -12.93
CA PRO A 312 -39.13 -7.76 -13.24
C PRO A 312 -38.95 -8.67 -12.02
N ARG A 313 -39.13 -9.98 -12.23
CA ARG A 313 -38.70 -10.99 -11.27
C ARG A 313 -37.17 -11.08 -11.31
N HIS A 314 -36.57 -11.27 -10.14
CA HIS A 314 -35.21 -11.76 -9.99
C HIS A 314 -35.00 -12.99 -10.88
N ILE A 315 -34.17 -12.85 -11.91
CA ILE A 315 -33.63 -13.97 -12.67
C ILE A 315 -32.23 -14.24 -12.14
N LYS A 316 -32.09 -15.30 -11.35
CA LYS A 316 -30.82 -16.01 -11.21
C LYS A 316 -30.60 -16.77 -12.52
N THR A 317 -29.65 -16.37 -13.37
CA THR A 317 -28.98 -17.31 -14.30
C THR A 317 -27.73 -16.68 -14.92
N ASN A 318 -26.65 -17.46 -14.90
CA ASN A 318 -25.32 -17.29 -15.52
C ASN A 318 -25.29 -16.99 -17.05
N SER A 319 -26.37 -16.52 -17.69
CA SER A 319 -26.42 -16.43 -19.15
C SER A 319 -25.70 -15.20 -19.73
N ALA A 320 -25.59 -14.09 -19.01
CA ALA A 320 -24.91 -12.88 -19.49
C ALA A 320 -23.38 -13.04 -19.55
N ARG A 321 -22.81 -13.78 -18.58
CA ARG A 321 -21.37 -14.09 -18.55
C ARG A 321 -20.97 -15.10 -19.63
N GLU A 322 -21.83 -16.07 -19.93
CA GLU A 322 -21.62 -16.98 -21.07
C GLU A 322 -21.76 -16.28 -22.42
N ALA A 323 -22.68 -15.33 -22.57
CA ALA A 323 -22.82 -14.56 -23.81
C ALA A 323 -21.59 -13.67 -24.09
N TYR A 324 -21.01 -13.10 -23.03
CA TYR A 324 -19.77 -12.32 -23.12
C TYR A 324 -18.56 -13.19 -23.49
N LEU A 325 -18.38 -14.33 -22.82
CA LEU A 325 -17.27 -15.27 -23.09
C LEU A 325 -17.35 -15.86 -24.51
N ARG A 326 -18.55 -16.21 -25.00
CA ARG A 326 -18.72 -16.72 -26.37
C ARG A 326 -18.42 -15.67 -27.44
N ARG A 327 -18.72 -14.39 -27.18
CA ARG A 327 -18.37 -13.30 -28.09
C ARG A 327 -16.86 -13.08 -28.12
N TRP A 328 -16.22 -13.07 -26.95
CA TRP A 328 -14.78 -12.84 -26.82
C TRP A 328 -13.93 -13.95 -27.45
N ILE A 329 -14.32 -15.22 -27.26
CA ILE A 329 -13.64 -16.37 -27.90
C ILE A 329 -13.76 -16.31 -29.44
N LYS A 330 -14.89 -15.82 -29.96
CA LYS A 330 -15.10 -15.71 -31.40
C LYS A 330 -14.24 -14.60 -32.01
N GLU A 331 -14.09 -13.47 -31.31
CA GLU A 331 -13.21 -12.36 -31.72
C GLU A 331 -11.72 -12.77 -31.68
N LEU A 332 -11.29 -13.61 -30.74
CA LEU A 332 -9.92 -14.16 -30.69
C LEU A 332 -9.59 -15.16 -31.81
N LEU A 333 -10.57 -15.98 -32.21
CA LEU A 333 -10.38 -16.96 -33.29
C LEU A 333 -10.40 -16.33 -34.69
N GLU A 334 -10.96 -15.12 -34.83
CA GLU A 334 -10.93 -14.35 -36.08
C GLU A 334 -9.65 -13.52 -36.24
N GLN A 335 -8.90 -13.25 -35.17
CA GLN A 335 -7.60 -12.55 -35.22
C GLN A 335 -6.39 -13.48 -35.45
N THR A 336 -6.60 -14.80 -35.47
CA THR A 336 -5.55 -15.81 -35.66
C THR A 336 -5.66 -16.56 -37.00
N LYS A 337 -6.30 -15.95 -38.00
CA LYS A 337 -6.31 -16.40 -39.41
C LYS A 337 -5.81 -15.33 -40.35
#